data_AF-A0A1M6Y6D8-F1
#
_entry.id   AF-A0A1M6Y6D8-F1
#
_cell.length_a   1.000
_cell.length_b   1.000
_cell.length_c   1.000
_cell.angle_alpha   90.00
_cell.angle_beta   90.00
_cell.angle_gamma   90.00
#
_symmetry.space_group_name_H-M   'P 1'
#
loop_
_entity.id
_entity.type
_entity.pdbx_description
1 polymer ?
#
loop_
_entity_poly.entity_id
_entity_poly.type
_entity_poly.pdbx_seq_one_letter_code
_entity_poly.pdbx_strand_id
1 'polypeptide(L)'
;MRNLLKFLPMLIVTVLIVLFWIDDFIAFMIAISLFFLFIPAIIAAIYFTIKSWRLSNRWQKGLFGWGIFNLLFLLAYLVFRLPAQRCSVPLMAEHYEKNAKNMEELIEYIDKALDDSAAICLEFEHGKASIFHVASKGDSLMSCHWDDAEMKKDSLMKVVGLTRDEYESIYSRLRSIDCIGFEMNKSHLKNETIINFRRVGMGMYSFVLYNSPMNQDEKDKYLNDGQYIPYNEMVVFMYGGGAFGLQTFPNEEKETFLLKHKPW
;
A
#
# COMPACT_ATOMS: atom_id res chain seq x y z
N MET A 1 17.32 15.84 38.84
CA MET A 1 16.21 14.90 38.53
C MET A 1 14.86 15.57 38.22
N ARG A 2 14.26 16.39 39.10
CA ARG A 2 12.86 16.86 38.94
C ARG A 2 12.55 17.66 37.65
N ASN A 3 13.55 18.32 37.06
CA ASN A 3 13.39 19.01 35.77
C ASN A 3 13.63 18.10 34.56
N LEU A 4 14.46 17.05 34.69
CA LEU A 4 14.67 16.06 33.63
C LEU A 4 13.42 15.22 33.39
N LEU A 5 12.67 14.91 34.45
CA LEU A 5 11.43 14.11 34.34
C LEU A 5 10.37 14.79 33.45
N LYS A 6 10.42 16.11 33.29
CA LYS A 6 9.50 16.87 32.41
C LYS A 6 9.78 16.67 30.92
N PHE A 7 10.95 16.17 30.56
CA PHE A 7 11.29 15.83 29.18
C PHE A 7 10.81 14.44 28.78
N LEU A 8 10.45 13.59 29.74
CA LEU A 8 9.98 12.23 29.46
C LEU A 8 8.72 12.20 28.57
N PRO A 9 7.68 13.03 28.82
CA PRO A 9 6.54 13.09 27.89
C PRO A 9 6.93 13.59 26.50
N MET A 10 7.89 14.52 26.40
CA MET A 10 8.38 15.02 25.12
C MET A 10 9.02 13.90 24.31
N LEU A 11 9.86 13.08 24.96
CA LEU A 11 10.51 11.93 24.36
C LEU A 11 9.50 10.87 23.91
N ILE A 12 8.50 10.54 24.76
CA ILE A 12 7.45 9.58 24.42
C ILE A 12 6.69 10.04 23.17
N VAL A 13 6.35 11.33 23.08
CA VAL A 13 5.71 11.91 21.90
C VAL A 13 6.63 11.85 20.68
N THR A 14 7.92 12.15 20.83
CA THR A 14 8.88 12.02 19.72
C THR A 14 8.96 10.58 19.21
N VAL A 15 9.05 9.60 20.10
CA VAL A 15 9.08 8.17 19.74
C VAL A 15 7.80 7.79 18.99
N LEU A 16 6.63 8.23 19.46
CA LEU A 16 5.37 7.97 18.76
C LEU A 16 5.37 8.55 17.34
N ILE A 17 5.82 9.80 17.17
CA ILE A 17 5.91 10.43 15.84
C ILE A 17 6.91 9.67 14.95
N VAL A 18 8.07 9.26 15.48
CA VAL A 18 9.05 8.44 14.75
C VAL A 18 8.44 7.11 14.29
N LEU A 19 7.64 6.44 15.12
CA LEU A 19 6.95 5.22 14.70
C LEU A 19 6.06 5.48 13.48
N PHE A 20 5.28 6.55 13.48
CA PHE A 20 4.46 6.95 12.30
C PHE A 20 5.33 7.28 11.08
N TRP A 21 6.54 7.81 11.25
CA TRP A 21 7.45 8.01 10.11
C TRP A 21 8.01 6.72 9.52
N ILE A 22 8.11 5.65 10.32
CA ILE A 22 8.60 4.34 9.89
C ILE A 22 7.48 3.56 9.21
N ASP A 23 6.37 3.38 9.91
CA ASP A 23 5.24 2.57 9.45
C ASP A 23 3.95 3.00 10.16
N ASP A 24 3.00 3.55 9.39
CA ASP A 24 1.74 4.08 9.90
C ASP A 24 0.90 3.00 10.60
N PHE A 25 0.95 1.76 10.12
CA PHE A 25 0.16 0.65 10.61
C PHE A 25 0.68 0.16 11.96
N ILE A 26 1.97 -0.16 12.04
CA ILE A 26 2.62 -0.59 13.28
C ILE A 26 2.49 0.52 14.33
N ALA A 27 2.67 1.78 13.93
CA ALA A 27 2.48 2.92 14.82
C ALA A 27 1.05 3.00 15.38
N PHE A 28 0.03 2.81 14.54
CA PHE A 28 -1.36 2.84 14.98
C PHE A 28 -1.69 1.70 15.94
N MET A 29 -1.22 0.48 15.65
CA MET A 29 -1.40 -0.68 16.54
C MET A 29 -0.74 -0.44 17.90
N ILE A 30 0.51 0.03 17.92
CA ILE A 30 1.22 0.39 19.15
C ILE A 30 0.50 1.52 19.89
N ALA A 31 0.04 2.55 19.18
CA ALA A 31 -0.67 3.69 19.74
C ALA A 31 -1.97 3.27 20.44
N ILE A 32 -2.74 2.35 19.84
CA ILE A 32 -3.94 1.79 20.44
C ILE A 32 -3.59 0.92 21.63
N SER A 33 -2.64 -0.02 21.50
CA SER A 33 -2.29 -0.92 22.60
C SER A 33 -1.73 -0.18 23.82
N LEU A 34 -1.04 0.94 23.60
CA LEU A 34 -0.43 1.76 24.65
C LEU A 34 -1.11 3.13 24.78
N PHE A 35 -2.42 3.24 24.47
CA PHE A 35 -3.15 4.51 24.50
C PHE A 35 -3.08 5.19 25.88
N PHE A 36 -3.09 4.39 26.96
CA PHE A 36 -2.97 4.84 28.35
C PHE A 36 -1.61 5.47 28.67
N LEU A 37 -0.57 5.19 27.86
CA LEU A 37 0.74 5.82 27.96
C LEU A 37 0.79 7.09 27.10
N PHE A 38 0.35 6.98 25.84
CA PHE A 38 0.50 8.05 24.86
C PHE A 38 -0.43 9.24 25.11
N ILE A 39 -1.70 9.02 25.47
CA ILE A 39 -2.65 10.12 25.72
C ILE A 39 -2.18 11.01 26.87
N PRO A 40 -1.82 10.48 28.06
CA PRO A 40 -1.28 11.32 29.14
C PRO A 40 0.05 11.99 28.76
N ALA A 41 0.92 11.31 28.00
CA ALA A 41 2.18 11.89 27.55
C ALA A 41 1.96 13.09 26.60
N ILE A 42 1.04 12.97 25.65
CA ILE A 42 0.66 14.05 24.72
C ILE A 42 0.11 15.25 25.51
N ILE A 43 -0.84 15.02 26.43
CA ILE A 43 -1.42 16.08 27.27
C ILE A 43 -0.34 16.78 28.09
N ALA A 44 0.55 16.01 28.74
CA ALA A 44 1.64 16.56 29.54
C ALA A 44 2.66 17.34 28.68
N ALA A 45 3.00 16.85 27.49
CA ALA A 45 3.90 17.51 26.56
C ALA A 45 3.34 18.87 26.09
N ILE A 46 2.04 18.93 25.75
CA ILE A 46 1.35 20.17 25.39
C ILE A 46 1.37 21.14 26.59
N TYR A 47 0.98 20.67 27.77
CA TYR A 47 0.98 21.49 28.99
C TYR A 47 2.37 22.09 29.29
N PHE A 48 3.42 21.27 29.25
CA PHE A 48 4.78 21.75 29.51
C PHE A 48 5.30 22.71 28.46
N THR A 49 4.94 22.51 27.19
CA THR A 49 5.28 23.42 26.10
C THR A 49 4.64 24.80 26.33
N ILE A 50 3.33 24.83 26.57
CA ILE A 50 2.58 26.09 26.83
C ILE A 50 3.14 26.80 28.07
N LYS A 51 3.36 26.07 29.16
CA LYS A 51 3.91 26.65 30.41
C LYS A 51 5.32 27.21 30.23
N SER A 52 6.09 26.66 29.29
CA SER A 52 7.48 27.07 29.03
C SER A 52 7.60 28.24 28.06
N TRP A 53 6.48 28.76 27.53
CA TRP A 53 6.43 29.89 26.58
C TRP A 53 7.16 31.15 27.05
N ARG A 54 7.25 31.38 28.38
CA ARG A 54 7.92 32.57 28.94
C ARG A 54 9.45 32.53 28.85
N LEU A 55 10.04 31.41 28.42
CA LEU A 55 11.48 31.25 28.13
C LEU A 55 12.44 31.76 29.23
N SER A 56 12.01 31.71 30.51
CA SER A 56 12.71 32.45 31.57
C SER A 56 14.02 31.81 32.02
N ASN A 57 14.17 30.50 31.82
CA ASN A 57 15.38 29.75 32.18
C ASN A 57 15.74 28.71 31.13
N ARG A 58 16.97 28.19 31.21
CA ARG A 58 17.52 27.20 30.26
C ARG A 58 16.63 25.98 30.06
N TRP A 59 15.96 25.51 31.11
CA TRP A 59 15.10 24.32 31.05
C TRP A 59 13.77 24.61 30.34
N GLN A 60 13.18 25.77 30.58
CA GLN A 60 11.98 26.21 29.85
C GLN A 60 12.27 26.45 28.38
N LYS A 61 13.43 27.05 28.05
CA LYS A 61 13.87 27.19 26.65
C LYS A 61 13.99 25.82 25.98
N GLY A 62 14.60 24.85 26.66
CA GLY A 62 14.71 23.47 26.16
C GLY A 62 13.36 22.78 25.97
N LEU A 63 12.47 22.84 26.96
CA LEU A 63 11.13 22.23 26.86
C LEU A 63 10.29 22.86 25.74
N PHE A 64 10.32 24.19 25.64
CA PHE A 64 9.62 24.89 24.58
C PHE A 64 10.19 24.54 23.20
N GLY A 65 11.52 24.56 23.04
CA GLY A 65 12.19 24.19 21.81
C GLY A 65 11.87 22.77 21.35
N TRP A 66 11.88 21.78 22.27
CA TRP A 66 11.49 20.40 21.94
C TRP A 66 9.99 20.32 21.60
N GLY A 67 9.13 21.08 22.27
CA GLY A 67 7.70 21.13 21.93
C GLY A 67 7.45 21.64 20.52
N ILE A 68 8.16 22.72 20.13
CA ILE A 68 8.14 23.23 18.76
C ILE A 68 8.70 22.18 17.79
N PHE A 69 9.79 21.49 18.12
CA PHE A 69 10.33 20.41 17.30
C PHE A 69 9.28 19.30 17.07
N ASN A 70 8.64 18.78 18.12
CA ASN A 70 7.61 17.74 17.99
C ASN A 70 6.41 18.23 17.16
N LEU A 71 6.00 19.50 17.35
CA LEU A 71 4.93 20.09 16.54
C LEU A 71 5.32 20.16 15.06
N LEU A 72 6.51 20.69 14.74
CA LEU A 72 6.99 20.79 13.37
C LEU A 72 7.20 19.40 12.75
N PHE A 73 7.66 18.43 13.52
CA PHE A 73 7.88 17.07 13.05
C PHE A 73 6.56 16.34 12.75
N LEU A 74 5.53 16.57 13.58
CA LEU A 74 4.17 16.12 13.29
C LEU A 74 3.58 16.84 12.07
N LEU A 75 3.75 18.16 11.95
CA LEU A 75 3.29 18.91 10.78
C LEU A 75 3.98 18.43 9.50
N ALA A 76 5.28 18.15 9.54
CA ALA A 76 6.01 17.58 8.43
C ALA A 76 5.42 16.22 8.02
N TYR A 77 5.10 15.35 8.98
CA TYR A 77 4.40 14.09 8.70
C TYR A 77 3.04 14.35 8.00
N LEU A 78 2.23 15.26 8.52
CA LEU A 78 0.90 15.57 7.97
C LEU A 78 0.94 16.22 6.58
N VAL A 79 1.98 17.00 6.27
CA VAL A 79 2.12 17.71 5.00
C VAL A 79 2.82 16.87 3.93
N PHE A 80 3.83 16.08 4.30
CA PHE A 80 4.63 15.34 3.32
C PHE A 80 4.24 13.87 3.23
N ARG A 81 4.01 13.19 4.37
CA ARG A 81 3.77 11.75 4.38
C ARG A 81 2.31 11.40 4.14
N LEU A 82 1.39 12.07 4.84
CA LEU A 82 -0.04 11.77 4.75
C LEU A 82 -0.63 11.98 3.33
N PRO A 83 -0.27 13.03 2.57
CA PRO A 83 -0.79 13.19 1.21
C PRO A 83 -0.18 12.21 0.21
N ALA A 84 1.08 11.78 0.42
CA ALA A 84 1.71 10.73 -0.39
C ALA A 84 1.01 9.37 -0.23
N GLN A 85 0.29 9.19 0.88
CA GLN A 85 -0.54 8.02 1.17
C GLN A 85 -1.97 8.15 0.62
N ARG A 86 -2.28 9.07 -0.31
CA ARG A 86 -3.61 9.12 -0.95
C ARG A 86 -3.58 8.48 -2.33
N CYS A 87 -4.52 7.60 -2.60
CA CYS A 87 -4.80 7.08 -3.93
C CYS A 87 -6.30 7.26 -4.21
N SER A 88 -6.61 7.93 -5.31
CA SER A 88 -7.97 8.27 -5.72
C SER A 88 -8.25 7.68 -7.10
N VAL A 89 -9.52 7.50 -7.43
CA VAL A 89 -9.98 6.99 -8.72
C VAL A 89 -9.49 7.86 -9.88
N PRO A 90 -9.54 9.20 -9.83
CA PRO A 90 -8.95 10.03 -10.90
C PRO A 90 -7.44 9.83 -11.06
N LEU A 91 -6.71 9.62 -9.97
CA LEU A 91 -5.28 9.36 -10.01
C LEU A 91 -4.98 8.00 -10.64
N MET A 92 -5.77 6.97 -10.34
CA MET A 92 -5.66 5.67 -11.01
C MET A 92 -5.97 5.78 -12.51
N ALA A 93 -7.00 6.55 -12.89
CA ALA A 93 -7.34 6.80 -14.28
C ALA A 93 -6.20 7.49 -15.04
N GLU A 94 -5.69 8.61 -14.52
CA GLU A 94 -4.56 9.33 -15.11
C GLU A 94 -3.32 8.42 -15.24
N HIS A 95 -3.06 7.62 -14.21
CA HIS A 95 -1.94 6.68 -14.21
C HIS A 95 -2.09 5.59 -15.26
N TYR A 96 -3.29 5.00 -15.38
CA TYR A 96 -3.59 4.01 -16.41
C TYR A 96 -3.48 4.61 -17.81
N GLU A 97 -4.10 5.77 -18.07
CA GLU A 97 -4.04 6.44 -19.38
C GLU A 97 -2.60 6.71 -19.81
N LYS A 98 -1.72 7.09 -18.88
CA LYS A 98 -0.31 7.33 -19.14
C LYS A 98 0.49 6.04 -19.42
N ASN A 99 0.12 4.91 -18.81
CA ASN A 99 0.92 3.69 -18.81
C ASN A 99 0.25 2.47 -19.46
N ALA A 100 -0.93 2.60 -20.05
CA ALA A 100 -1.75 1.49 -20.55
C ALA A 100 -0.95 0.55 -21.46
N LYS A 101 -0.22 1.11 -22.44
CA LYS A 101 0.62 0.33 -23.35
C LYS A 101 1.76 -0.42 -22.61
N ASN A 102 2.40 0.22 -21.64
CA ASN A 102 3.48 -0.40 -20.87
C ASN A 102 2.94 -1.52 -19.96
N MET A 103 1.72 -1.39 -19.44
CA MET A 103 1.04 -2.44 -18.69
C MET A 103 0.70 -3.63 -19.58
N GLU A 104 0.21 -3.41 -20.80
CA GLU A 104 -0.04 -4.45 -21.79
C GLU A 104 1.25 -5.21 -22.15
N GLU A 105 2.32 -4.47 -22.49
CA GLU A 105 3.64 -5.06 -22.79
C GLU A 105 4.21 -5.84 -21.59
N LEU A 106 3.96 -5.39 -20.35
CA LEU A 106 4.35 -6.09 -19.13
C LEU A 106 3.57 -7.39 -18.97
N ILE A 107 2.24 -7.37 -19.15
CA ILE A 107 1.39 -8.56 -19.04
C ILE A 107 1.82 -9.60 -20.06
N GLU A 108 2.02 -9.22 -21.32
CA GLU A 108 2.50 -10.14 -22.36
C GLU A 108 3.86 -10.75 -22.00
N TYR A 109 4.76 -9.96 -21.41
CA TYR A 109 6.06 -10.44 -20.99
C TYR A 109 5.95 -11.45 -19.85
N ILE A 110 5.14 -11.14 -18.83
CA ILE A 110 4.87 -12.03 -17.69
C ILE A 110 4.25 -13.34 -18.18
N ASP A 111 3.25 -13.28 -19.06
CA ASP A 111 2.56 -14.47 -19.58
C ASP A 111 3.50 -15.43 -20.33
N LYS A 112 4.43 -14.87 -21.12
CA LYS A 112 5.47 -15.63 -21.84
C LYS A 112 6.55 -16.19 -20.92
N ALA A 113 6.87 -15.51 -19.83
CA ALA A 113 7.91 -15.92 -18.89
C ALA A 113 7.46 -17.01 -17.90
N LEU A 114 6.15 -17.13 -17.66
CA LEU A 114 5.60 -18.09 -16.69
C LEU A 114 5.16 -19.40 -17.36
N ASP A 115 5.35 -20.51 -16.64
CA ASP A 115 4.80 -21.81 -17.04
C ASP A 115 3.27 -21.76 -17.21
N ASP A 116 2.73 -22.57 -18.13
CA ASP A 116 1.28 -22.55 -18.48
C ASP A 116 0.32 -22.90 -17.33
N SER A 117 0.84 -23.51 -16.27
CA SER A 117 0.10 -23.84 -15.04
C SER A 117 0.65 -23.10 -13.83
N ALA A 118 1.26 -21.93 -14.03
CA ALA A 118 1.70 -21.08 -12.95
C ALA A 118 0.52 -20.26 -12.41
N ALA A 119 0.44 -20.17 -11.09
CA ALA A 119 -0.22 -19.07 -10.43
C ALA A 119 0.79 -18.35 -9.55
N ILE A 120 0.80 -17.02 -9.60
CA ILE A 120 1.75 -16.18 -8.89
C ILE A 120 1.07 -14.92 -8.37
N CYS A 121 1.42 -14.52 -7.15
CA CYS A 121 1.22 -13.16 -6.65
C CYS A 121 2.57 -12.67 -6.12
N LEU A 122 3.10 -11.62 -6.74
CA LEU A 122 4.40 -11.06 -6.44
C LEU A 122 4.25 -9.59 -6.09
N GLU A 123 4.79 -9.18 -4.94
CA GLU A 123 4.87 -7.79 -4.50
C GLU A 123 6.30 -7.46 -4.08
N PHE A 124 6.72 -6.25 -4.44
CA PHE A 124 8.00 -5.68 -4.08
C PHE A 124 7.83 -4.52 -3.11
N GLU A 125 8.62 -4.56 -2.05
CA GLU A 125 8.74 -3.47 -1.10
C GLU A 125 10.22 -3.16 -0.86
N HIS A 126 10.60 -1.89 -0.92
CA HIS A 126 11.99 -1.44 -0.74
C HIS A 126 13.04 -2.20 -1.60
N GLY A 127 12.62 -2.66 -2.79
CA GLY A 127 13.47 -3.39 -3.73
C GLY A 127 13.71 -4.86 -3.39
N LYS A 128 12.88 -5.44 -2.52
CA LYS A 128 12.89 -6.86 -2.17
C LYS A 128 11.50 -7.44 -2.36
N ALA A 129 11.39 -8.75 -2.56
CA ALA A 129 10.10 -9.43 -2.52
C ALA A 129 9.52 -9.36 -1.10
N SER A 130 8.40 -8.65 -0.95
CA SER A 130 7.60 -8.65 0.30
C SER A 130 6.56 -9.76 0.28
N ILE A 131 5.97 -10.04 -0.89
CA ILE A 131 5.02 -11.13 -1.09
C ILE A 131 5.50 -11.93 -2.30
N PHE A 132 5.57 -13.26 -2.17
CA PHE A 132 5.83 -14.12 -3.31
C PHE A 132 5.08 -15.44 -3.16
N HIS A 133 3.82 -15.42 -3.53
CA HIS A 133 2.94 -16.58 -3.48
C HIS A 133 2.97 -17.30 -4.83
N VAL A 134 3.10 -18.63 -4.79
CA VAL A 134 3.16 -19.45 -6.00
C VAL A 134 2.31 -20.71 -5.86
N ALA A 135 1.75 -21.19 -6.97
CA ALA A 135 1.14 -22.51 -7.10
C ALA A 135 1.58 -23.15 -8.42
N SER A 136 1.81 -24.46 -8.39
CA SER A 136 2.14 -25.27 -9.55
C SER A 136 0.98 -26.14 -10.02
N LYS A 137 1.21 -26.92 -11.09
CA LYS A 137 0.20 -27.83 -11.65
C LYS A 137 -0.23 -28.90 -10.63
N GLY A 138 -1.48 -28.84 -10.21
CA GLY A 138 -2.09 -29.82 -9.30
C GLY A 138 -2.10 -29.39 -7.83
N ASP A 139 -1.53 -28.22 -7.51
CA ASP A 139 -1.71 -27.61 -6.19
C ASP A 139 -3.13 -27.06 -6.08
N SER A 140 -3.83 -27.43 -5.01
CA SER A 140 -5.15 -26.89 -4.71
C SER A 140 -5.10 -25.55 -3.98
N LEU A 141 -3.93 -25.15 -3.48
CA LEU A 141 -3.72 -23.95 -2.69
C LEU A 141 -2.44 -23.23 -3.12
N MET A 142 -2.53 -21.91 -3.26
CA MET A 142 -1.37 -21.05 -3.43
C MET A 142 -0.57 -21.04 -2.13
N SER A 143 0.75 -21.21 -2.22
CA SER A 143 1.64 -21.04 -1.08
C SER A 143 1.68 -19.58 -0.63
N CYS A 144 1.48 -19.32 0.66
CA CYS A 144 1.42 -17.97 1.22
C CYS A 144 2.75 -17.61 1.90
N HIS A 145 3.65 -16.94 1.18
CA HIS A 145 4.92 -16.41 1.68
C HIS A 145 4.91 -14.88 1.84
N TRP A 146 4.82 -14.43 3.10
CA TRP A 146 4.81 -13.01 3.50
C TRP A 146 6.11 -12.59 4.22
N ASP A 147 6.73 -13.50 5.00
CA ASP A 147 7.87 -13.17 5.87
C ASP A 147 9.22 -13.74 5.39
N ASP A 148 9.18 -14.69 4.45
CA ASP A 148 10.35 -15.40 3.94
C ASP A 148 10.47 -15.36 2.41
N ALA A 149 9.67 -14.51 1.75
CA ALA A 149 9.61 -14.37 0.29
C ALA A 149 11.00 -14.11 -0.33
N GLU A 150 11.72 -13.10 0.16
CA GLU A 150 13.07 -12.80 -0.35
C GLU A 150 14.07 -13.95 -0.07
N MET A 151 13.97 -14.61 1.09
CA MET A 151 14.86 -15.70 1.47
C MET A 151 14.66 -16.95 0.59
N LYS A 152 13.41 -17.22 0.20
CA LYS A 152 13.02 -18.37 -0.62
C LYS A 152 12.91 -18.06 -2.11
N LYS A 153 13.21 -16.83 -2.53
CA LYS A 153 13.03 -16.33 -3.90
C LYS A 153 13.46 -17.31 -4.98
N ASP A 154 14.68 -17.85 -4.90
CA ASP A 154 15.21 -18.78 -5.91
C ASP A 154 14.42 -20.09 -6.01
N SER A 155 13.88 -20.58 -4.89
CA SER A 155 13.02 -21.77 -4.87
C SER A 155 11.63 -21.44 -5.40
N LEU A 156 11.08 -20.27 -5.08
CA LEU A 156 9.75 -19.85 -5.53
C LEU A 156 9.72 -19.56 -7.04
N MET A 157 10.77 -18.92 -7.59
CA MET A 157 10.91 -18.71 -9.03
C MET A 157 10.86 -20.04 -9.80
N LYS A 158 11.52 -21.09 -9.30
CA LYS A 158 11.51 -22.42 -9.92
C LYS A 158 10.13 -23.06 -9.97
N VAL A 159 9.22 -22.74 -9.04
CA VAL A 159 7.86 -23.31 -9.01
C VAL A 159 7.03 -22.84 -10.22
N VAL A 160 7.32 -21.63 -10.71
CA VAL A 160 6.54 -20.97 -11.78
C VAL A 160 7.33 -20.81 -13.09
N GLY A 161 8.50 -21.43 -13.18
CA GLY A 161 9.33 -21.41 -14.39
C GLY A 161 10.18 -20.15 -14.59
N LEU A 162 10.21 -19.22 -13.63
CA LEU A 162 10.94 -17.96 -13.79
C LEU A 162 12.46 -18.14 -13.68
N THR A 163 13.18 -17.55 -14.64
CA THR A 163 14.61 -17.31 -14.53
C THR A 163 14.90 -16.03 -13.73
N ARG A 164 16.15 -15.89 -13.29
CA ARG A 164 16.61 -14.67 -12.61
C ARG A 164 16.50 -13.43 -13.49
N ASP A 165 16.84 -13.55 -14.78
CA ASP A 165 16.81 -12.41 -15.71
C ASP A 165 15.36 -11.96 -15.98
N GLU A 166 14.42 -12.90 -16.07
CA GLU A 166 12.99 -12.59 -16.19
C GLU A 166 12.44 -11.93 -14.93
N TYR A 167 12.82 -12.42 -13.75
CA TYR A 167 12.43 -11.80 -12.48
C TYR A 167 12.91 -10.34 -12.37
N GLU A 168 14.19 -10.08 -12.68
CA GLU A 168 14.75 -8.72 -12.65
C GLU A 168 14.12 -7.82 -13.73
N SER A 169 13.80 -8.38 -14.90
CA SER A 169 13.09 -7.67 -15.98
C SER A 169 11.67 -7.29 -15.56
N ILE A 170 10.92 -8.20 -14.94
CA ILE A 170 9.59 -7.92 -14.37
C ILE A 170 9.68 -6.81 -13.32
N TYR A 171 10.64 -6.92 -12.39
CA TYR A 171 10.87 -5.90 -11.37
C TYR A 171 11.15 -4.52 -12.01
N SER A 172 12.06 -4.45 -12.96
CA SER A 172 12.40 -3.21 -13.66
C SER A 172 11.22 -2.60 -14.40
N ARG A 173 10.40 -3.44 -15.07
CA ARG A 173 9.21 -2.98 -15.80
C ARG A 173 8.15 -2.44 -14.86
N LEU A 174 7.84 -3.14 -13.77
CA LEU A 174 6.93 -2.66 -12.72
C LEU A 174 7.38 -1.30 -12.18
N ARG A 175 8.67 -1.15 -11.86
CA ARG A 175 9.25 0.10 -11.38
C ARG A 175 9.16 1.23 -12.40
N SER A 176 9.28 0.94 -13.70
CA SER A 176 9.18 1.95 -14.76
C SER A 176 7.78 2.57 -14.90
N ILE A 177 6.75 1.85 -14.46
CA ILE A 177 5.36 2.29 -14.43
C ILE A 177 4.86 2.58 -13.01
N ASP A 178 5.76 2.78 -12.04
CA ASP A 178 5.42 3.06 -10.64
C ASP A 178 4.41 2.06 -10.00
N CYS A 179 4.47 0.79 -10.41
CA CYS A 179 3.73 -0.32 -9.81
C CYS A 179 4.63 -1.17 -8.93
N ILE A 180 4.04 -1.87 -7.96
CA ILE A 180 4.76 -2.62 -6.93
C ILE A 180 4.61 -4.14 -7.06
N GLY A 181 3.74 -4.64 -7.94
CA GLY A 181 3.54 -6.08 -8.06
C GLY A 181 2.54 -6.48 -9.12
N PHE A 182 2.25 -7.79 -9.17
CA PHE A 182 1.22 -8.35 -10.03
C PHE A 182 0.69 -9.68 -9.50
N GLU A 183 -0.47 -10.08 -10.00
CA GLU A 183 -1.06 -11.39 -9.81
C GLU A 183 -1.50 -11.96 -11.15
N MET A 184 -1.10 -13.20 -11.43
CA MET A 184 -1.49 -13.92 -12.64
C MET A 184 -1.78 -15.37 -12.30
N ASN A 185 -2.82 -15.94 -12.89
CA ASN A 185 -3.23 -17.32 -12.67
C ASN A 185 -3.56 -18.02 -13.99
N LYS A 186 -2.55 -18.68 -14.58
CA LYS A 186 -2.68 -19.45 -15.81
C LYS A 186 -3.36 -20.80 -15.55
N SER A 187 -3.20 -21.37 -14.35
CA SER A 187 -3.79 -22.67 -13.94
C SER A 187 -5.31 -22.74 -14.03
N HIS A 188 -5.99 -21.65 -13.66
CA HIS A 188 -7.45 -21.59 -13.68
C HIS A 188 -8.00 -20.91 -14.92
N LEU A 189 -7.16 -20.66 -15.95
CA LEU A 189 -7.52 -19.96 -17.18
C LEU A 189 -8.28 -18.66 -16.90
N LYS A 190 -7.86 -17.94 -15.86
CA LYS A 190 -8.45 -16.64 -15.57
C LYS A 190 -8.12 -15.70 -16.71
N ASN A 191 -9.14 -15.02 -17.23
CA ASN A 191 -9.01 -14.06 -18.32
C ASN A 191 -8.46 -12.69 -17.85
N GLU A 192 -7.92 -12.61 -16.64
CA GLU A 192 -7.56 -11.37 -15.96
C GLU A 192 -6.17 -11.46 -15.35
N THR A 193 -5.41 -10.36 -15.47
CA THR A 193 -4.16 -10.13 -14.74
C THR A 193 -4.32 -8.91 -13.86
N ILE A 194 -3.82 -8.99 -12.63
CA ILE A 194 -3.89 -7.88 -11.68
C ILE A 194 -2.51 -7.23 -11.63
N ILE A 195 -2.44 -5.92 -11.85
CA ILE A 195 -1.21 -5.13 -11.62
C ILE A 195 -1.40 -4.32 -10.34
N ASN A 196 -0.54 -4.56 -9.36
CA ASN A 196 -0.59 -3.91 -8.05
C ASN A 196 0.10 -2.55 -8.12
N PHE A 197 -0.70 -1.48 -8.02
CA PHE A 197 -0.22 -0.11 -8.20
C PHE A 197 0.54 0.38 -6.97
N ARG A 198 -0.13 0.43 -5.82
CA ARG A 198 0.49 0.88 -4.56
C ARG A 198 -0.34 0.49 -3.35
N ARG A 199 0.34 0.42 -2.20
CA ARG A 199 -0.31 0.35 -0.89
C ARG A 199 -0.56 1.74 -0.32
N VAL A 200 -1.71 1.87 0.33
CA VAL A 200 -2.04 2.98 1.24
C VAL A 200 -2.50 2.35 2.55
N GLY A 201 -1.69 2.50 3.60
CA GLY A 201 -1.88 1.70 4.81
C GLY A 201 -1.91 0.20 4.48
N MET A 202 -3.00 -0.49 4.84
CA MET A 202 -3.20 -1.92 4.58
C MET A 202 -3.91 -2.24 3.25
N GLY A 203 -4.42 -1.22 2.57
CA GLY A 203 -5.18 -1.39 1.34
C GLY A 203 -4.27 -1.39 0.12
N MET A 204 -4.56 -2.27 -0.83
CA MET A 204 -3.90 -2.35 -2.13
C MET A 204 -4.80 -1.72 -3.18
N TYR A 205 -4.26 -0.77 -3.93
CA TYR A 205 -4.87 -0.29 -5.16
C TYR A 205 -4.25 -1.04 -6.34
N SER A 206 -5.09 -1.59 -7.21
CA SER A 206 -4.67 -2.42 -8.34
C SER A 206 -5.49 -2.17 -9.59
N PHE A 207 -4.93 -2.54 -10.73
CA PHE A 207 -5.61 -2.60 -12.02
C PHE A 207 -5.91 -4.05 -12.35
N VAL A 208 -7.19 -4.40 -12.52
CA VAL A 208 -7.61 -5.68 -13.08
C VAL A 208 -7.75 -5.50 -14.58
N LEU A 209 -6.92 -6.21 -15.33
CA LEU A 209 -6.75 -6.08 -16.78
C LEU A 209 -7.16 -7.39 -17.45
N TYR A 210 -8.20 -7.33 -18.26
CA TYR A 210 -8.76 -8.47 -18.97
C TYR A 210 -8.08 -8.66 -20.34
N ASN A 211 -7.91 -9.91 -20.78
CA ASN A 211 -7.39 -10.22 -22.12
C ASN A 211 -8.50 -10.23 -23.19
N SER A 212 -9.78 -10.16 -22.79
CA SER A 212 -10.94 -10.04 -23.68
C SER A 212 -12.07 -9.30 -22.97
N PRO A 213 -12.98 -8.61 -23.70
CA PRO A 213 -14.02 -7.80 -23.07
C PRO A 213 -14.83 -8.59 -22.05
N MET A 214 -15.06 -7.97 -20.89
CA MET A 214 -15.84 -8.55 -19.81
C MET A 214 -17.24 -8.95 -20.29
N ASN A 215 -17.73 -10.10 -19.84
CA ASN A 215 -19.11 -10.53 -20.06
C ASN A 215 -20.09 -9.75 -19.15
N GLN A 216 -21.39 -9.93 -19.38
CA GLN A 216 -22.41 -9.17 -18.64
C GLN A 216 -22.41 -9.48 -17.14
N ASP A 217 -22.19 -10.74 -16.75
CA ASP A 217 -22.15 -11.14 -15.34
C ASP A 217 -20.96 -10.50 -14.61
N GLU A 218 -19.80 -10.39 -15.27
CA GLU A 218 -18.62 -9.69 -14.76
C GLU A 218 -18.89 -8.19 -14.60
N LYS A 219 -19.49 -7.55 -15.62
CA LYS A 219 -19.87 -6.13 -15.58
C LYS A 219 -20.83 -5.83 -14.42
N ASP A 220 -21.86 -6.66 -14.26
CA ASP A 220 -22.89 -6.50 -13.22
C ASP A 220 -22.30 -6.71 -11.81
N LYS A 221 -21.37 -7.65 -11.65
CA LYS A 221 -20.63 -7.84 -10.39
C LYS A 221 -19.87 -6.58 -9.98
N TYR A 222 -19.17 -5.93 -10.91
CA TYR A 222 -18.33 -4.77 -10.59
C TYR A 222 -19.11 -3.49 -10.29
N LEU A 223 -20.29 -3.30 -10.89
CA LEU A 223 -21.16 -2.19 -10.52
C LEU A 223 -21.58 -2.26 -9.05
N ASN A 224 -21.90 -3.47 -8.57
CA ASN A 224 -22.51 -3.68 -7.26
C ASN A 224 -21.50 -3.83 -6.11
N ASP A 225 -20.21 -3.98 -6.40
CA ASP A 225 -19.18 -4.17 -5.37
C ASP A 225 -18.33 -2.90 -5.18
N GLY A 226 -18.34 -2.36 -3.96
CA GLY A 226 -17.64 -1.12 -3.59
C GLY A 226 -16.11 -1.20 -3.68
N GLN A 227 -15.53 -2.39 -3.83
CA GLN A 227 -14.09 -2.59 -4.06
C GLN A 227 -13.67 -2.26 -5.47
N TYR A 228 -14.61 -2.11 -6.40
CA TYR A 228 -14.31 -2.00 -7.82
C TYR A 228 -14.88 -0.73 -8.44
N ILE A 229 -14.10 -0.13 -9.33
CA ILE A 229 -14.51 0.92 -10.25
C ILE A 229 -14.31 0.40 -11.68
N PRO A 230 -15.38 0.03 -12.40
CA PRO A 230 -15.24 -0.26 -13.81
C PRO A 230 -14.77 1.01 -14.56
N TYR A 231 -13.69 0.89 -15.33
CA TYR A 231 -13.14 1.97 -16.14
C TYR A 231 -13.59 1.81 -17.60
N ASN A 232 -13.41 0.64 -18.19
CA ASN A 232 -13.94 0.28 -19.51
C ASN A 232 -14.21 -1.23 -19.58
N GLU A 233 -14.51 -1.77 -20.77
CA GLU A 233 -14.81 -3.20 -20.95
C GLU A 233 -13.66 -4.17 -20.63
N MET A 234 -12.43 -3.65 -20.53
CA MET A 234 -11.21 -4.44 -20.33
C MET A 234 -10.52 -4.14 -18.99
N VAL A 235 -10.88 -3.06 -18.32
CA VAL A 235 -10.14 -2.53 -17.18
C VAL A 235 -11.07 -2.16 -16.03
N VAL A 236 -10.71 -2.64 -14.85
CA VAL A 236 -11.38 -2.35 -13.58
C VAL A 236 -10.34 -1.92 -12.56
N PHE A 237 -10.58 -0.81 -11.87
CA PHE A 237 -9.77 -0.44 -10.71
C PHE A 237 -10.27 -1.19 -9.49
N MET A 238 -9.36 -1.77 -8.74
CA MET A 238 -9.64 -2.52 -7.53
C MET A 238 -8.98 -1.82 -6.35
N TYR A 239 -9.73 -1.69 -5.26
CA TYR A 239 -9.21 -1.39 -3.94
C TYR A 239 -9.55 -2.58 -3.05
N GLY A 240 -8.53 -3.28 -2.58
CA GLY A 240 -8.69 -4.51 -1.82
C GLY A 240 -7.94 -4.43 -0.50
N GLY A 241 -8.48 -5.08 0.54
CA GLY A 241 -7.76 -5.31 1.79
C GLY A 241 -6.92 -6.58 1.72
N GLY A 242 -5.81 -6.60 2.47
CA GLY A 242 -5.12 -7.85 2.81
C GLY A 242 -5.86 -8.59 3.94
N ALA A 243 -5.21 -8.74 5.09
CA ALA A 243 -5.75 -9.50 6.23
C ALA A 243 -6.97 -8.85 6.95
N PHE A 244 -7.24 -7.56 6.72
CA PHE A 244 -8.27 -6.80 7.45
C PHE A 244 -9.43 -6.40 6.54
N GLY A 245 -10.23 -7.40 6.15
CA GLY A 245 -11.56 -7.24 5.56
C GLY A 245 -11.62 -6.50 4.22
N LEU A 246 -12.84 -6.34 3.71
CA LEU A 246 -13.11 -5.64 2.46
C LEU A 246 -12.79 -4.14 2.62
N GLN A 247 -11.99 -3.60 1.70
CA GLN A 247 -11.67 -2.17 1.62
C GLN A 247 -12.40 -1.60 0.42
N THR A 248 -13.30 -0.64 0.59
CA THR A 248 -14.12 -0.10 -0.52
C THR A 248 -13.69 1.31 -0.87
N PHE A 249 -13.80 1.67 -2.15
CA PHE A 249 -13.71 3.07 -2.55
C PHE A 249 -14.81 3.88 -1.84
N PRO A 250 -14.58 5.16 -1.49
CA PRO A 250 -15.65 6.02 -1.00
C PRO A 250 -16.81 6.08 -2.00
N ASN A 251 -18.05 5.85 -1.52
CA ASN A 251 -19.23 5.77 -2.40
C ASN A 251 -19.39 7.03 -3.28
N GLU A 252 -19.22 8.22 -2.70
CA GLU A 252 -19.32 9.49 -3.43
C GLU A 252 -18.31 9.58 -4.57
N GLU A 253 -17.09 9.09 -4.35
CA GLU A 253 -16.04 9.06 -5.36
C GLU A 253 -16.38 8.08 -6.49
N LYS A 254 -16.85 6.88 -6.14
CA LYS A 254 -17.31 5.87 -7.11
C LYS A 254 -18.46 6.41 -7.97
N GLU A 255 -19.52 6.91 -7.36
CA GLU A 255 -20.70 7.41 -8.06
C GLU A 255 -20.34 8.58 -8.98
N THR A 256 -19.57 9.55 -8.48
CA THR A 256 -19.13 10.71 -9.25
C THR A 256 -18.31 10.29 -10.48
N PHE A 257 -17.40 9.33 -10.30
CA PHE A 257 -16.58 8.84 -11.40
C PHE A 257 -17.43 8.12 -12.46
N LEU A 258 -18.32 7.22 -12.05
CA LEU A 258 -19.15 6.44 -12.96
C LEU A 258 -20.15 7.30 -13.74
N LEU A 259 -20.72 8.33 -13.11
CA LEU A 259 -21.59 9.31 -13.78
C LEU A 259 -20.87 10.05 -14.92
N LYS A 260 -19.59 10.34 -14.75
CA LYS A 260 -18.78 11.06 -15.73
C LYS A 260 -18.23 10.14 -16.83
N HIS A 261 -17.73 8.95 -16.46
CA HIS A 261 -16.93 8.12 -17.33
C HIS A 261 -17.74 7.10 -18.14
N LYS A 262 -18.93 6.67 -17.67
CA LYS A 262 -19.80 5.67 -18.32
C LYS A 262 -19.02 4.50 -18.92
N PRO A 263 -18.65 3.50 -18.11
CA PRO A 263 -17.68 2.47 -18.50
C PRO A 263 -18.16 1.55 -19.64
N TRP A 264 -19.45 1.56 -19.95
CA TRP A 264 -20.12 0.93 -21.09
C TRP A 264 -21.40 1.69 -21.46
#